data_AF-A0A2H9TLA7-F1
#
_entry.id   AF-A0A2H9TLA7-F1
#
_cell.length_a   1.000
_cell.length_b   1.000
_cell.length_c   1.000
_cell.angle_alpha   90.00
_cell.angle_beta   90.00
_cell.angle_gamma   90.00
#
_symmetry.space_group_name_H-M   'P 1'
#
loop_
_entity.id
_entity.type
_entity.pdbx_description
1 polymer ?
#
loop_
_entity_poly.entity_id
_entity_poly.type
_entity_poly.pdbx_seq_one_letter_code
_entity_poly.pdbx_strand_id
1 'polypeptide(L)'
;MIRSFTIAFAIIAQAQASTALNNCKEVTAEQLNKEPKLCKSSLFDEVCIAAIKDGIANLGSKCIEKIPSSVLDKFPTKQMVELTSNKDHVATLPRTPEFLKAFLDKNDWKNNPATDFVNLIVADTNAITRLRKHKIPGKLMARLFTAENIKTIDPTFCGELDKDMAESMGSDALKDVQPKCFKRLTADFLSGVDKKLMKKINPEVFTSIKKPQMDAILGDALEGMTVEQANHLGAEPRPPKVDSSKGDKKAQKVDRENYIKEHQCSSAVRWKNHVSKSTAKALSSRCKALWDSSSGASVTLPHTSTMVAMAALLLVAVMA
;
A
#
# COMPACT_ATOMS: atom_id res chain seq x y z
N MET A 1 43.30 47.97 -11.44
CA MET A 1 43.92 47.03 -10.47
C MET A 1 42.90 46.18 -9.71
N ILE A 2 41.84 46.74 -9.13
CA ILE A 2 40.88 45.99 -8.28
C ILE A 2 40.25 44.77 -8.99
N ARG A 3 39.79 44.90 -10.24
CA ARG A 3 39.21 43.78 -11.01
C ARG A 3 40.18 42.62 -11.28
N SER A 4 41.47 42.90 -11.45
CA SER A 4 42.48 41.87 -11.72
C SER A 4 42.78 41.02 -10.48
N PHE A 5 42.71 41.63 -9.29
CA PHE A 5 42.85 40.89 -8.03
C PHE A 5 41.67 39.94 -7.79
N THR A 6 40.43 40.37 -8.08
CA THR A 6 39.24 39.53 -7.89
C THR A 6 39.28 38.25 -8.73
N ILE A 7 39.77 38.33 -9.98
CA ILE A 7 39.89 37.16 -10.87
C ILE A 7 40.95 36.18 -10.37
N ALA A 8 42.11 36.68 -9.93
CA ALA A 8 43.19 35.84 -9.41
C ALA A 8 42.76 35.06 -8.14
N PHE A 9 42.05 35.72 -7.21
CA PHE A 9 41.52 35.05 -6.02
C PHE A 9 40.48 33.97 -6.36
N ALA A 10 39.61 34.22 -7.34
CA ALA A 10 38.63 33.23 -7.78
C ALA A 10 39.29 31.97 -8.39
N ILE A 11 40.36 32.14 -9.17
CA ILE A 11 41.10 31.01 -9.77
C ILE A 11 41.81 30.18 -8.69
N ILE A 12 42.45 30.83 -7.70
CA ILE A 12 43.14 30.13 -6.61
C ILE A 12 42.14 29.36 -5.75
N ALA A 13 41.00 29.97 -5.40
CA ALA A 13 39.95 29.32 -4.63
C ALA A 13 39.40 28.07 -5.36
N GLN A 14 39.19 28.17 -6.68
CA GLN A 14 38.71 27.06 -7.49
C GLN A 14 39.74 25.92 -7.63
N ALA A 15 41.03 26.26 -7.74
CA ALA A 15 42.11 25.26 -7.75
C ALA A 15 42.25 24.54 -6.41
N GLN A 16 42.13 25.27 -5.29
CA GLN A 16 42.14 24.67 -3.95
C GLN A 16 40.93 23.76 -3.72
N ALA A 17 39.73 24.17 -4.14
CA ALA A 17 38.54 23.34 -4.07
C ALA A 17 38.69 22.05 -4.89
N SER A 18 39.27 22.14 -6.10
CA SER A 18 39.56 20.96 -6.93
C SER A 18 40.54 19.99 -6.27
N THR A 19 41.59 20.50 -5.62
CA THR A 19 42.61 19.67 -4.95
C THR A 19 42.08 19.06 -3.65
N ALA A 20 41.25 19.79 -2.90
CA ALA A 20 40.58 19.29 -1.69
C ALA A 20 39.61 18.14 -2.02
N LEU A 21 38.90 18.25 -3.15
CA LEU A 21 38.02 17.20 -3.65
C LEU A 21 38.76 15.89 -3.94
N ASN A 22 39.98 15.97 -4.48
CA ASN A 22 40.76 14.79 -4.85
C ASN A 22 41.21 13.97 -3.62
N ASN A 23 41.17 14.55 -2.43
CA ASN A 23 41.59 13.89 -1.19
C ASN A 23 40.50 13.81 -0.13
N CYS A 24 39.28 14.27 -0.44
CA CYS A 24 38.16 14.36 0.50
C CYS A 24 38.47 15.10 1.81
N LYS A 25 39.60 15.82 1.92
CA LYS A 25 40.01 16.47 3.17
C LYS A 25 39.24 17.78 3.33
N GLU A 26 38.24 17.75 4.22
CA GLU A 26 37.48 18.90 4.71
C GLU A 26 36.64 19.63 3.65
N VAL A 27 35.86 18.91 2.86
CA VAL A 27 34.84 19.53 1.99
C VAL A 27 33.60 19.87 2.84
N THR A 28 33.17 21.14 2.81
CA THR A 28 31.93 21.57 3.47
C THR A 28 30.75 21.53 2.51
N ALA A 29 29.54 21.41 3.05
CA ALA A 29 28.33 21.44 2.23
C ALA A 29 28.18 22.79 1.51
N GLU A 30 28.59 23.89 2.16
CA GLU A 30 28.56 25.24 1.57
C GLU A 30 29.41 25.35 0.29
N GLN A 31 30.61 24.75 0.28
CA GLN A 31 31.48 24.76 -0.89
C GLN A 31 30.85 24.01 -2.06
N LEU A 32 30.26 22.84 -1.79
CA LEU A 32 29.57 22.04 -2.81
C LEU A 32 28.33 22.75 -3.37
N ASN A 33 27.63 23.51 -2.52
CA ASN A 33 26.46 24.29 -2.93
C ASN A 33 26.84 25.49 -3.81
N LYS A 34 27.98 26.13 -3.55
CA LYS A 34 28.52 27.22 -4.38
C LYS A 34 29.03 26.73 -5.74
N GLU A 35 29.58 25.52 -5.79
CA GLU A 35 30.07 24.91 -7.02
C GLU A 35 29.46 23.51 -7.31
N PRO A 36 28.19 23.42 -7.75
CA PRO A 36 27.51 22.13 -7.96
C PRO A 36 28.13 21.20 -9.01
N LYS A 37 29.04 21.72 -9.84
CA LYS A 37 29.87 20.94 -10.76
C LYS A 37 30.85 20.00 -10.04
N LEU A 38 31.14 20.28 -8.77
CA LEU A 38 31.99 19.47 -7.89
C LEU A 38 31.24 18.25 -7.34
N CYS A 39 29.91 18.26 -7.34
CA CYS A 39 29.09 17.12 -6.94
C CYS A 39 29.12 16.02 -8.02
N LYS A 40 30.27 15.39 -8.22
CA LYS A 40 30.45 14.26 -9.13
C LYS A 40 30.18 12.96 -8.36
N SER A 41 29.91 11.87 -9.06
CA SER A 41 29.72 10.56 -8.44
C SER A 41 30.91 10.14 -7.57
N SER A 42 32.14 10.54 -7.93
CA SER A 42 33.36 10.31 -7.15
C SER A 42 33.36 10.99 -5.77
N LEU A 43 32.65 12.11 -5.62
CA LEU A 43 32.50 12.79 -4.33
C LEU A 43 31.66 11.97 -3.34
N PHE A 44 30.87 11.02 -3.84
CA PHE A 44 30.05 10.18 -2.99
C PHE A 44 30.74 8.86 -2.68
N ASP A 45 32.07 8.76 -2.83
CA ASP A 45 32.77 7.60 -2.29
C ASP A 45 32.72 7.58 -0.74
N GLU A 46 33.08 6.43 -0.17
CA GLU A 46 33.03 6.19 1.28
C GLU A 46 33.84 7.19 2.08
N VAL A 47 34.99 7.57 1.55
CA VAL A 47 35.96 8.44 2.21
C VAL A 47 35.42 9.87 2.23
N CYS A 48 34.85 10.33 1.13
CA CYS A 48 34.28 11.65 1.00
C CYS A 48 32.99 11.82 1.79
N ILE A 49 32.07 10.85 1.80
CA ILE A 49 30.83 10.95 2.58
C ILE A 49 31.13 11.12 4.07
N ALA A 50 32.06 10.34 4.60
CA ALA A 50 32.50 10.44 6.00
C ALA A 50 33.18 11.79 6.30
N ALA A 51 33.77 12.43 5.30
CA ALA A 51 34.50 13.68 5.46
C ALA A 51 33.64 14.95 5.32
N ILE A 52 32.39 14.85 4.86
CA ILE A 52 31.45 15.98 4.85
C ILE A 52 31.08 16.31 6.30
N LYS A 53 31.84 17.21 6.92
CA LYS A 53 31.73 17.58 8.35
C LYS A 53 30.32 18.02 8.74
N ASP A 54 29.64 18.73 7.85
CA ASP A 54 28.30 19.28 8.08
C ASP A 54 27.18 18.25 7.85
N GLY A 55 27.54 17.02 7.46
CA GLY A 55 26.58 15.99 7.05
C GLY A 55 25.92 16.29 5.71
N ILE A 56 25.23 15.28 5.17
CA ILE A 56 24.53 15.40 3.89
C ILE A 56 23.26 16.26 3.98
N ALA A 57 22.78 16.53 5.19
CA ALA A 57 21.62 17.39 5.48
C ALA A 57 21.76 18.82 4.92
N ASN A 58 22.98 19.26 4.66
CA ASN A 58 23.28 20.61 4.18
C ASN A 58 23.60 20.67 2.68
N LEU A 59 23.58 19.53 1.97
CA LEU A 59 23.82 19.49 0.52
C LEU A 59 22.61 20.06 -0.23
N GLY A 60 22.89 20.93 -1.19
CA GLY A 60 21.89 21.49 -2.07
C GLY A 60 21.35 20.45 -3.06
N SER A 61 20.16 20.73 -3.60
CA SER A 61 19.44 19.88 -4.55
C SER A 61 20.29 19.34 -5.71
N LYS A 62 21.12 20.20 -6.31
CA LYS A 62 22.02 19.84 -7.43
C LYS A 62 23.10 18.81 -7.08
N CYS A 63 23.36 18.62 -5.79
CA CYS A 63 24.29 17.61 -5.29
C CYS A 63 23.54 16.34 -4.90
N ILE A 64 22.39 16.49 -4.22
CA ILE A 64 21.49 15.40 -3.87
C ILE A 64 21.06 14.59 -5.12
N GLU A 65 20.73 15.27 -6.22
CA GLU A 65 20.32 14.63 -7.49
C GLU A 65 21.40 13.74 -8.12
N LYS A 66 22.65 13.86 -7.67
CA LYS A 66 23.82 13.16 -8.23
C LYS A 66 24.35 12.05 -7.33
N ILE A 67 23.69 11.79 -6.19
CA ILE A 67 24.05 10.67 -5.29
C ILE A 67 23.83 9.35 -6.04
N PRO A 68 24.88 8.55 -6.31
CA PRO A 68 24.70 7.27 -6.98
C PRO A 68 24.07 6.24 -6.02
N SER A 69 23.32 5.27 -6.56
CA SER A 69 22.68 4.23 -5.74
C SER A 69 23.68 3.36 -4.96
N SER A 70 24.88 3.16 -5.52
CA SER A 70 25.95 2.31 -4.97
C SER A 70 26.53 2.82 -3.64
N VAL A 71 26.21 4.04 -3.23
CA VAL A 71 26.79 4.66 -2.03
C VAL A 71 25.84 4.68 -0.85
N LEU A 72 24.55 4.37 -1.06
CA LEU A 72 23.55 4.36 0.00
C LEU A 72 23.88 3.35 1.10
N ASP A 73 24.52 2.23 0.76
CA ASP A 73 25.02 1.22 1.71
C ASP A 73 26.06 1.77 2.69
N LYS A 74 26.69 2.90 2.33
CA LYS A 74 27.77 3.52 3.09
C LYS A 74 27.29 4.69 3.93
N PHE A 75 26.03 5.11 3.77
CA PHE A 75 25.50 6.23 4.53
C PHE A 75 25.23 5.78 5.97
N PRO A 76 25.80 6.47 6.98
CA PRO A 76 25.40 6.28 8.36
C PRO A 76 23.89 6.46 8.54
N THR A 77 23.26 5.70 9.44
CA THR A 77 21.81 5.76 9.69
C THR A 77 21.30 7.18 9.93
N LYS A 78 22.07 7.99 10.68
CA LYS A 78 21.74 9.40 10.94
C LYS A 78 21.65 10.22 9.64
N GLN A 79 22.59 10.02 8.72
CA GLN A 79 22.59 10.71 7.43
C GLN A 79 21.41 10.24 6.57
N MET A 80 21.07 8.96 6.56
CA MET A 80 19.86 8.47 5.87
C MET A 80 18.58 9.12 6.39
N VAL A 81 18.45 9.30 7.71
CA VAL A 81 17.32 10.03 8.32
C VAL A 81 17.28 11.49 7.86
N GLU A 82 18.42 12.19 7.90
CA GLU A 82 18.53 13.57 7.44
C GLU A 82 18.16 13.74 5.97
N LEU A 83 18.60 12.82 5.11
CA LEU A 83 18.30 12.81 3.68
C LEU A 83 16.80 12.70 3.39
N THR A 84 16.08 12.00 4.26
CA THR A 84 14.69 11.58 4.02
C THR A 84 13.67 12.37 4.81
N SER A 85 14.12 13.15 5.79
CA SER A 85 13.29 14.06 6.60
C SER A 85 13.25 15.47 6.02
N ASN A 86 14.18 15.83 5.13
CA ASN A 86 14.18 17.13 4.45
C ASN A 86 13.37 17.04 3.14
N LYS A 87 12.28 17.81 3.06
CA LYS A 87 11.37 17.81 1.89
C LYS A 87 12.04 18.24 0.58
N ASP A 88 12.96 19.20 0.63
CA ASP A 88 13.68 19.67 -0.55
C ASP A 88 14.66 18.61 -1.05
N HIS A 89 15.27 17.86 -0.13
CA HIS A 89 16.12 16.73 -0.47
C HIS A 89 15.28 15.61 -1.10
N VAL A 90 14.20 15.22 -0.43
CA VAL A 90 13.28 14.18 -0.92
C VAL A 90 12.80 14.49 -2.34
N ALA A 91 12.42 15.74 -2.61
CA ALA A 91 11.97 16.16 -3.93
C ALA A 91 13.04 16.00 -5.02
N THR A 92 14.33 16.05 -4.65
CA THR A 92 15.48 16.07 -5.56
C THR A 92 16.25 14.74 -5.60
N LEU A 93 15.88 13.78 -4.76
CA LEU A 93 16.47 12.45 -4.77
C LEU A 93 16.31 11.77 -6.14
N PRO A 94 17.33 11.02 -6.60
CA PRO A 94 17.23 10.24 -7.83
C PRO A 94 16.05 9.27 -7.76
N ARG A 95 15.25 9.23 -8.83
CA ARG A 95 14.09 8.32 -8.96
C ARG A 95 14.34 7.18 -9.93
N THR A 96 15.62 6.84 -10.13
CA THR A 96 16.00 5.68 -10.93
C THR A 96 15.63 4.39 -10.18
N PRO A 97 15.24 3.32 -10.87
CA PRO A 97 14.91 2.04 -10.25
C PRO A 97 16.02 1.51 -9.33
N GLU A 98 17.28 1.68 -9.72
CA GLU A 98 18.46 1.24 -8.96
C GLU A 98 18.59 2.01 -7.65
N PHE A 99 18.37 3.34 -7.70
CA PHE A 99 18.40 4.18 -6.51
C PHE A 99 17.26 3.83 -5.57
N LEU A 100 16.04 3.76 -6.08
CA LEU A 100 14.88 3.42 -5.26
C LEU A 100 15.01 2.03 -4.64
N LYS A 101 15.52 1.04 -5.38
CA LYS A 101 15.80 -0.30 -4.86
C LYS A 101 16.82 -0.26 -3.72
N ALA A 102 17.96 0.38 -3.94
CA ALA A 102 19.03 0.48 -2.95
C ALA A 102 18.54 1.22 -1.69
N PHE A 103 17.80 2.31 -1.88
CA PHE A 103 17.17 3.05 -0.80
C PHE A 103 16.20 2.17 0.01
N LEU A 104 15.26 1.52 -0.69
CA LEU A 104 14.28 0.65 -0.05
C LEU A 104 14.95 -0.44 0.77
N ASP A 105 16.02 -1.05 0.25
CA ASP A 105 16.76 -2.13 0.91
C ASP A 105 17.50 -1.67 2.18
N LYS A 106 18.21 -0.54 2.10
CA LYS A 106 19.18 -0.09 3.12
C LYS A 106 18.61 0.82 4.19
N ASN A 107 17.48 1.48 3.93
CA ASN A 107 16.89 2.36 4.92
C ASN A 107 16.52 1.58 6.19
N ASP A 108 16.84 2.13 7.36
CA ASP A 108 16.45 1.55 8.65
C ASP A 108 14.99 1.89 8.94
N TRP A 109 14.06 1.13 8.35
CA TRP A 109 12.61 1.37 8.46
C TRP A 109 12.07 1.34 9.90
N LYS A 110 12.82 0.76 10.85
CA LYS A 110 12.42 0.74 12.25
C LYS A 110 12.59 2.11 12.89
N ASN A 111 13.70 2.80 12.59
CA ASN A 111 14.04 4.10 13.18
C ASN A 111 13.85 5.27 12.21
N ASN A 112 13.64 4.99 10.92
CA ASN A 112 13.44 5.95 9.85
C ASN A 112 12.29 5.52 8.91
N PRO A 113 11.04 5.94 9.18
CA PRO A 113 9.91 5.62 8.30
C PRO A 113 10.00 6.34 6.95
N ALA A 114 10.88 7.34 6.81
CA ALA A 114 11.09 8.11 5.57
C ALA A 114 9.76 8.62 4.96
N THR A 115 8.83 9.09 5.80
CA THR A 115 7.44 9.38 5.41
C THR A 115 7.32 10.28 4.20
N ASP A 116 8.09 11.38 4.15
CA ASP A 116 8.06 12.31 3.00
C ASP A 116 8.55 11.64 1.71
N PHE A 117 9.61 10.83 1.79
CA PHE A 117 10.10 10.04 0.65
C PHE A 117 9.03 9.06 0.17
N VAL A 118 8.43 8.30 1.08
CA VAL A 118 7.41 7.33 0.71
C VAL A 118 6.20 8.03 0.08
N ASN A 119 5.73 9.13 0.65
CA ASN A 119 4.62 9.91 0.10
C ASN A 119 4.92 10.40 -1.33
N LEU A 120 6.16 10.84 -1.58
CA LEU A 120 6.58 11.23 -2.93
C LEU A 120 6.54 10.06 -3.92
N ILE A 121 7.06 8.89 -3.52
CA ILE A 121 7.07 7.70 -4.39
C ILE A 121 5.64 7.20 -4.65
N VAL A 122 4.80 7.20 -3.62
CA VAL A 122 3.41 6.76 -3.69
C VAL A 122 2.55 7.71 -4.56
N ALA A 123 2.88 9.01 -4.58
CA ALA A 123 2.23 9.97 -5.45
C ALA A 123 2.66 9.88 -6.93
N ASP A 124 3.84 9.32 -7.23
CA ASP A 124 4.32 9.08 -8.60
C ASP A 124 3.94 7.67 -9.07
N THR A 125 2.77 7.54 -9.71
CA THR A 125 2.30 6.27 -10.30
C THR A 125 3.31 5.65 -11.27
N ASN A 126 4.13 6.45 -11.94
CA ASN A 126 5.19 5.96 -12.80
C ASN A 126 6.37 5.40 -12.00
N ALA A 127 6.71 5.98 -10.84
CA ALA A 127 7.75 5.43 -9.97
C ALA A 127 7.43 4.00 -9.58
N ILE A 128 6.18 3.75 -9.19
CA ILE A 128 5.83 2.42 -8.75
C ILE A 128 5.79 1.41 -9.90
N THR A 129 5.25 1.82 -11.05
CA THR A 129 5.30 1.02 -12.28
C THR A 129 6.73 0.67 -12.66
N ARG A 130 7.66 1.63 -12.53
CA ARG A 130 9.11 1.39 -12.74
C ARG A 130 9.65 0.36 -11.75
N LEU A 131 9.33 0.46 -10.45
CA LEU A 131 9.77 -0.51 -9.45
C LEU A 131 9.29 -1.93 -9.80
N ARG A 132 8.02 -2.10 -10.18
CA ARG A 132 7.50 -3.40 -10.60
C ARG A 132 8.22 -3.94 -11.83
N LYS A 133 8.44 -3.12 -12.85
CA LYS A 133 9.15 -3.51 -14.07
C LYS A 133 10.58 -4.01 -13.79
N HIS A 134 11.22 -3.48 -12.74
CA HIS A 134 12.55 -3.91 -12.30
C HIS A 134 12.52 -5.06 -11.28
N LYS A 135 11.35 -5.70 -11.11
CA LYS A 135 11.15 -6.87 -10.25
C LYS A 135 11.63 -6.61 -8.82
N ILE A 136 11.34 -5.42 -8.27
CA ILE A 136 11.61 -5.17 -6.86
C ILE A 136 10.79 -6.16 -6.03
N PRO A 137 11.43 -6.91 -5.09
CA PRO A 137 10.71 -7.88 -4.26
C PRO A 137 9.52 -7.26 -3.54
N GLY A 138 8.40 -7.99 -3.47
CA GLY A 138 7.19 -7.54 -2.77
C GLY A 138 7.46 -7.12 -1.33
N LYS A 139 8.36 -7.82 -0.62
CA LYS A 139 8.81 -7.45 0.72
C LYS A 139 9.42 -6.05 0.84
N LEU A 140 10.16 -5.61 -0.17
CA LEU A 140 10.70 -4.25 -0.18
C LEU A 140 9.62 -3.24 -0.56
N MET A 141 8.76 -3.58 -1.51
CA MET A 141 7.63 -2.75 -1.90
C MET A 141 6.65 -2.51 -0.75
N ALA A 142 6.41 -3.51 0.11
CA ALA A 142 5.54 -3.42 1.28
C ALA A 142 5.91 -2.26 2.23
N ARG A 143 7.18 -1.84 2.26
CA ARG A 143 7.67 -0.71 3.07
C ARG A 143 7.09 0.63 2.62
N LEU A 144 6.65 0.73 1.37
CA LEU A 144 5.96 1.90 0.84
C LEU A 144 4.52 2.02 1.35
N PHE A 145 3.99 1.05 2.10
CA PHE A 145 2.59 1.04 2.54
C PHE A 145 2.49 1.12 4.05
N THR A 146 2.02 2.26 4.52
CA THR A 146 1.68 2.54 5.91
C THR A 146 0.22 2.97 5.97
N ALA A 147 -0.36 2.97 7.17
CA ALA A 147 -1.69 3.52 7.38
C ALA A 147 -1.80 4.96 6.81
N GLU A 148 -0.72 5.75 6.95
CA GLU A 148 -0.72 7.14 6.55
C GLU A 148 -0.73 7.34 5.03
N ASN A 149 0.02 6.54 4.27
CA ASN A 149 0.12 6.75 2.82
C ASN A 149 -0.91 5.96 2.01
N ILE A 150 -1.43 4.85 2.55
CA ILE A 150 -2.45 4.06 1.86
C ILE A 150 -3.76 4.83 1.73
N LYS A 151 -3.98 5.81 2.62
CA LYS A 151 -5.14 6.70 2.56
C LYS A 151 -5.07 7.69 1.39
N THR A 152 -3.88 7.94 0.83
CA THR A 152 -3.64 8.93 -0.23
C THR A 152 -3.21 8.33 -1.55
N ILE A 153 -2.99 7.01 -1.59
CA ILE A 153 -2.53 6.31 -2.78
C ILE A 153 -3.57 6.35 -3.89
N ASP A 154 -3.13 6.46 -5.14
CA ASP A 154 -4.04 6.31 -6.28
C ASP A 154 -4.69 4.91 -6.22
N PRO A 155 -6.04 4.80 -6.20
CA PRO A 155 -6.71 3.52 -6.12
C PRO A 155 -6.30 2.53 -7.22
N THR A 156 -5.95 3.01 -8.42
CA THR A 156 -5.52 2.16 -9.55
C THR A 156 -4.34 1.28 -9.15
N PHE A 157 -3.43 1.82 -8.35
CA PHE A 157 -2.25 1.12 -7.92
C PHE A 157 -2.53 0.01 -6.89
N CYS A 158 -3.66 0.05 -6.19
CA CYS A 158 -4.06 -1.06 -5.32
C CYS A 158 -4.32 -2.36 -6.09
N GLY A 159 -4.58 -2.29 -7.40
CA GLY A 159 -4.65 -3.48 -8.27
C GLY A 159 -3.29 -4.08 -8.60
N GLU A 160 -2.20 -3.36 -8.32
CA GLU A 160 -0.83 -3.81 -8.57
C GLU A 160 -0.20 -4.47 -7.33
N LEU A 161 -0.93 -4.49 -6.21
CA LEU A 161 -0.52 -5.17 -5.00
C LEU A 161 -0.61 -6.69 -5.18
N ASP A 162 0.37 -7.42 -4.63
CA ASP A 162 0.48 -8.88 -4.72
C ASP A 162 0.65 -9.54 -3.35
N LYS A 163 0.59 -10.87 -3.32
CA LYS A 163 0.67 -11.66 -2.10
C LYS A 163 1.90 -11.36 -1.25
N ASP A 164 3.07 -11.30 -1.85
CA ASP A 164 4.35 -11.06 -1.16
C ASP A 164 4.36 -9.69 -0.46
N MET A 165 3.74 -8.68 -1.07
CA MET A 165 3.55 -7.38 -0.44
C MET A 165 2.64 -7.50 0.79
N ALA A 166 1.50 -8.18 0.69
CA ALA A 166 0.56 -8.36 1.80
C ALA A 166 1.23 -9.04 3.00
N GLU A 167 1.95 -10.13 2.77
CA GLU A 167 2.64 -10.90 3.84
C GLU A 167 3.74 -10.10 4.54
N SER A 168 4.26 -9.06 3.88
CA SER A 168 5.35 -8.23 4.38
C SER A 168 4.89 -6.88 4.96
N MET A 169 3.61 -6.54 4.82
CA MET A 169 3.07 -5.29 5.35
C MET A 169 3.03 -5.29 6.88
N GLY A 170 3.25 -4.12 7.48
CA GLY A 170 3.02 -3.92 8.91
C GLY A 170 1.53 -4.07 9.24
N SER A 171 1.19 -4.50 10.47
CA SER A 171 -0.19 -4.81 10.84
C SER A 171 -1.19 -3.65 10.68
N ASP A 172 -0.71 -2.40 10.72
CA ASP A 172 -1.56 -1.22 10.54
C ASP A 172 -1.59 -0.72 9.09
N ALA A 173 -0.87 -1.33 8.15
CA ALA A 173 -0.73 -0.84 6.78
C ALA A 173 -2.07 -0.69 6.05
N LEU A 174 -3.04 -1.57 6.32
CA LEU A 174 -4.38 -1.53 5.72
C LEU A 174 -5.43 -0.83 6.59
N LYS A 175 -5.03 -0.21 7.71
CA LYS A 175 -5.98 0.37 8.67
C LYS A 175 -6.87 1.44 8.04
N ASP A 176 -6.25 2.34 7.29
CA ASP A 176 -6.92 3.49 6.67
C ASP A 176 -7.09 3.30 5.15
N VAL A 177 -7.12 2.04 4.69
CA VAL A 177 -7.31 1.72 3.26
C VAL A 177 -8.68 2.21 2.79
N GLN A 178 -8.69 2.98 1.71
CA GLN A 178 -9.93 3.52 1.15
C GLN A 178 -10.79 2.40 0.51
N PRO A 179 -12.13 2.47 0.56
CA PRO A 179 -13.00 1.51 -0.14
C PRO A 179 -12.70 1.39 -1.65
N LYS A 180 -12.32 2.50 -2.31
CA LYS A 180 -11.94 2.50 -3.74
C LYS A 180 -10.67 1.70 -4.02
N CYS A 181 -9.68 1.82 -3.14
CA CYS A 181 -8.43 1.05 -3.20
C CYS A 181 -8.72 -0.44 -2.92
N PHE A 182 -9.46 -0.72 -1.85
CA PHE A 182 -9.82 -2.08 -1.45
C PHE A 182 -10.58 -2.85 -2.54
N LYS A 183 -11.52 -2.20 -3.24
CA LYS A 183 -12.24 -2.76 -4.41
C LYS A 183 -11.33 -3.23 -5.54
N ARG A 184 -10.10 -2.72 -5.61
CA ARG A 184 -9.12 -3.02 -6.65
C ARG A 184 -8.09 -4.05 -6.21
N LEU A 185 -7.98 -4.35 -4.91
CA LEU A 185 -7.11 -5.41 -4.42
C LEU A 185 -7.44 -6.73 -5.10
N THR A 186 -6.41 -7.40 -5.58
CA THR A 186 -6.52 -8.68 -6.29
C THR A 186 -6.80 -9.82 -5.30
N ALA A 187 -7.30 -10.94 -5.82
CA ALA A 187 -7.39 -12.18 -5.05
C ALA A 187 -6.01 -12.62 -4.56
N ASP A 188 -4.97 -12.46 -5.38
CA ASP A 188 -3.59 -12.78 -5.02
C ASP A 188 -3.12 -12.01 -3.78
N PHE A 189 -3.27 -10.68 -3.77
CA PHE A 189 -2.98 -9.86 -2.60
C PHE A 189 -3.73 -10.31 -1.34
N LEU A 190 -5.06 -10.50 -1.47
CA LEU A 190 -5.91 -10.86 -0.33
C LEU A 190 -5.57 -12.24 0.25
N SER A 191 -4.98 -13.13 -0.55
CA SER A 191 -4.50 -14.43 -0.07
C SER A 191 -3.25 -14.35 0.83
N GLY A 192 -2.53 -13.22 0.82
CA GLY A 192 -1.40 -12.95 1.71
C GLY A 192 -1.77 -12.14 2.95
N VAL A 193 -3.04 -11.72 3.10
CA VAL A 193 -3.50 -11.00 4.30
C VAL A 193 -3.55 -11.96 5.47
N ASP A 194 -2.89 -11.61 6.57
CA ASP A 194 -2.90 -12.40 7.81
C ASP A 194 -3.98 -11.93 8.80
N LYS A 195 -4.07 -12.62 9.94
CA LYS A 195 -4.98 -12.28 11.05
C LYS A 195 -4.81 -10.85 11.56
N LYS A 196 -3.57 -10.36 11.65
CA LYS A 196 -3.26 -9.05 12.25
C LYS A 196 -3.67 -7.93 11.32
N LEU A 197 -3.35 -8.04 10.04
CA LEU A 197 -3.81 -7.14 8.99
C LEU A 197 -5.32 -7.16 8.89
N MET A 198 -5.95 -8.35 8.82
CA MET A 198 -7.41 -8.49 8.75
C MET A 198 -8.10 -7.72 9.86
N LYS A 199 -7.64 -7.87 11.10
CA LYS A 199 -8.22 -7.19 12.27
C LYS A 199 -8.16 -5.66 12.18
N LYS A 200 -7.24 -5.10 11.40
CA LYS A 200 -7.03 -3.65 11.29
C LYS A 200 -7.74 -3.03 10.10
N ILE A 201 -8.14 -3.80 9.09
CA ILE A 201 -8.85 -3.29 7.91
C ILE A 201 -10.13 -2.55 8.35
N ASN A 202 -10.32 -1.33 7.85
CA ASN A 202 -11.52 -0.53 8.12
C ASN A 202 -12.81 -1.32 7.74
N PRO A 203 -13.80 -1.48 8.64
CA PRO A 203 -15.08 -2.14 8.35
C PRO A 203 -15.79 -1.64 7.09
N GLU A 204 -15.69 -0.34 6.76
CA GLU A 204 -16.36 0.25 5.60
C GLU A 204 -15.98 -0.41 4.27
N VAL A 205 -14.79 -1.01 4.15
CA VAL A 205 -14.38 -1.63 2.89
C VAL A 205 -15.12 -2.94 2.60
N PHE A 206 -15.62 -3.62 3.64
CA PHE A 206 -16.41 -4.84 3.52
C PHE A 206 -17.79 -4.61 2.89
N THR A 207 -18.24 -3.36 2.84
CA THR A 207 -19.46 -2.95 2.12
C THR A 207 -19.38 -3.22 0.62
N SER A 208 -18.17 -3.41 0.11
CA SER A 208 -17.85 -3.29 -1.30
C SER A 208 -17.05 -4.47 -1.84
N ILE A 209 -16.82 -5.46 -0.99
CA ILE A 209 -16.04 -6.64 -1.31
C ILE A 209 -16.80 -7.52 -2.31
N LYS A 210 -16.09 -8.08 -3.28
CA LYS A 210 -16.67 -8.98 -4.27
C LYS A 210 -16.48 -10.44 -3.85
N LYS A 211 -17.29 -11.35 -4.38
CA LYS A 211 -17.15 -12.78 -4.09
C LYS A 211 -15.73 -13.33 -4.37
N PRO A 212 -15.05 -13.04 -5.49
CA PRO A 212 -13.68 -13.53 -5.69
C PRO A 212 -12.68 -13.00 -4.65
N GLN A 213 -12.88 -11.76 -4.17
CA GLN A 213 -12.06 -11.19 -3.10
C GLN A 213 -12.33 -11.89 -1.77
N MET A 214 -13.59 -12.17 -1.46
CA MET A 214 -13.98 -12.97 -0.30
C MET A 214 -13.38 -14.39 -0.37
N ASP A 215 -13.49 -15.05 -1.52
CA ASP A 215 -12.99 -16.41 -1.68
C ASP A 215 -11.48 -16.52 -1.51
N ALA A 216 -10.75 -15.43 -1.77
CA ALA A 216 -9.31 -15.37 -1.62
C ALA A 216 -8.83 -15.15 -0.18
N ILE A 217 -9.68 -14.63 0.70
CA ILE A 217 -9.35 -14.46 2.11
C ILE A 217 -9.30 -15.84 2.78
N LEU A 218 -8.11 -16.22 3.26
CA LEU A 218 -7.84 -17.54 3.85
C LEU A 218 -8.32 -17.66 5.30
N GLY A 219 -8.42 -18.90 5.78
CA GLY A 219 -8.90 -19.24 7.14
C GLY A 219 -8.20 -18.47 8.25
N ASP A 220 -6.87 -18.43 8.25
CA ASP A 220 -6.10 -17.75 9.30
C ASP A 220 -6.35 -16.23 9.32
N ALA A 221 -6.57 -15.62 8.15
CA ALA A 221 -6.94 -14.21 8.04
C ALA A 221 -8.30 -13.96 8.69
N LEU A 222 -9.28 -14.82 8.42
CA LEU A 222 -10.64 -14.72 8.92
C LEU A 222 -10.72 -14.78 10.44
N GLU A 223 -9.78 -15.42 11.12
CA GLU A 223 -9.73 -15.39 12.59
C GLU A 223 -9.54 -13.97 13.14
N GLY A 224 -9.03 -13.06 12.31
CA GLY A 224 -8.87 -11.63 12.61
C GLY A 224 -10.14 -10.82 12.40
N MET A 225 -11.14 -11.38 11.71
CA MET A 225 -12.35 -10.68 11.34
C MET A 225 -13.19 -10.31 12.56
N THR A 226 -13.51 -9.03 12.67
CA THR A 226 -14.30 -8.48 13.78
C THR A 226 -15.81 -8.58 13.51
N VAL A 227 -16.60 -8.51 14.58
CA VAL A 227 -18.07 -8.40 14.49
C VAL A 227 -18.49 -7.18 13.67
N GLU A 228 -17.77 -6.07 13.81
CA GLU A 228 -18.04 -4.84 13.07
C GLU A 228 -17.81 -5.00 11.56
N GLN A 229 -16.68 -5.60 11.16
CA GLN A 229 -16.41 -5.93 9.76
C GLN A 229 -17.45 -6.88 9.19
N ALA A 230 -17.87 -7.88 9.95
CA ALA A 230 -18.93 -8.81 9.57
C ALA A 230 -20.28 -8.12 9.34
N ASN A 231 -20.63 -7.14 10.18
CA ASN A 231 -21.85 -6.35 10.02
C ASN A 231 -21.82 -5.43 8.78
N HIS A 232 -20.63 -5.07 8.31
CA HIS A 232 -20.44 -4.26 7.11
C HIS A 232 -20.37 -5.08 5.82
N LEU A 233 -20.40 -6.40 5.90
CA LEU A 233 -20.33 -7.24 4.71
C LEU A 233 -21.45 -6.90 3.73
N GLY A 234 -21.09 -6.52 2.51
CA GLY A 234 -21.98 -6.41 1.36
C GLY A 234 -23.02 -5.30 1.42
N ALA A 235 -22.73 -4.14 0.85
CA ALA A 235 -23.68 -3.04 0.73
C ALA A 235 -24.30 -2.87 -0.66
N GLU A 236 -23.88 -3.57 -1.74
CA GLU A 236 -24.65 -3.74 -3.01
C GLU A 236 -23.88 -4.57 -4.06
N PRO A 237 -24.55 -5.28 -5.02
CA PRO A 237 -25.65 -4.80 -5.87
C PRO A 237 -27.02 -5.36 -5.49
N ARG A 238 -28.06 -4.54 -5.67
CA ARG A 238 -29.44 -5.01 -5.79
C ARG A 238 -29.44 -6.12 -6.85
N PRO A 239 -30.20 -7.21 -6.66
CA PRO A 239 -30.43 -8.12 -7.76
C PRO A 239 -30.90 -7.29 -8.97
N PRO A 240 -30.49 -7.65 -10.20
CA PRO A 240 -31.02 -6.99 -11.38
C PRO A 240 -32.54 -6.93 -11.23
N LYS A 241 -33.15 -5.75 -11.47
CA LYS A 241 -34.60 -5.62 -11.44
C LYS A 241 -35.15 -6.60 -12.47
N VAL A 242 -35.54 -7.78 -12.03
CA VAL A 242 -36.20 -8.73 -12.91
C VAL A 242 -37.57 -8.14 -13.14
N ASP A 243 -37.85 -7.80 -14.40
CA ASP A 243 -39.13 -7.24 -14.79
C ASP A 243 -40.21 -8.28 -14.49
N SER A 244 -40.86 -8.14 -13.34
CA SER A 244 -41.91 -9.04 -12.86
C SER A 244 -43.12 -9.07 -13.79
N SER A 245 -43.22 -8.13 -14.74
CA SER A 245 -44.29 -8.08 -15.73
C SER A 245 -44.18 -9.15 -16.83
N LYS A 246 -43.00 -9.77 -17.03
CA LYS A 246 -42.76 -10.72 -18.14
C LYS A 246 -43.05 -12.21 -17.85
N GLY A 247 -43.63 -12.57 -16.71
CA GLY A 247 -44.25 -13.89 -16.49
C GLY A 247 -43.34 -15.14 -16.48
N ASP A 248 -42.05 -15.03 -16.86
CA ASP A 248 -41.15 -16.19 -16.89
C ASP A 248 -40.55 -16.49 -15.51
N LYS A 249 -41.30 -17.27 -14.72
CA LYS A 249 -40.88 -17.79 -13.42
C LYS A 249 -39.58 -18.62 -13.50
N LYS A 250 -39.28 -19.23 -14.66
CA LYS A 250 -38.06 -20.03 -14.85
C LYS A 250 -36.85 -19.13 -15.01
N ALA A 251 -36.95 -18.07 -15.81
CA ALA A 251 -35.90 -17.05 -15.91
C ALA A 251 -35.63 -16.37 -14.56
N GLN A 252 -36.67 -15.98 -13.83
CA GLN A 252 -36.55 -15.43 -12.47
C GLN A 252 -35.83 -16.38 -11.50
N LYS A 253 -36.11 -17.68 -11.58
CA LYS A 253 -35.43 -18.68 -10.76
C LYS A 253 -33.95 -18.80 -11.11
N VAL A 254 -33.60 -18.83 -12.39
CA VAL A 254 -32.20 -18.91 -12.86
C VAL A 254 -31.42 -17.67 -12.46
N ASP A 255 -31.98 -16.48 -12.62
CA ASP A 255 -31.35 -15.22 -12.22
C ASP A 255 -31.11 -15.16 -10.71
N ARG A 256 -32.10 -15.61 -9.93
CA ARG A 256 -31.94 -15.77 -8.49
C ARG A 256 -30.80 -16.73 -8.17
N GLU A 257 -30.81 -17.95 -8.70
CA GLU A 257 -29.75 -18.95 -8.44
C GLU A 257 -28.36 -18.44 -8.82
N ASN A 258 -28.23 -17.70 -9.92
CA ASN A 258 -26.97 -17.07 -10.31
C ASN A 258 -26.57 -15.97 -9.34
N TYR A 259 -27.51 -15.14 -8.89
CA TYR A 259 -27.25 -14.16 -7.82
C TYR A 259 -26.76 -14.84 -6.55
N ILE A 260 -27.40 -15.94 -6.11
CA ILE A 260 -26.96 -16.73 -4.94
C ILE A 260 -25.50 -17.15 -5.08
N LYS A 261 -25.18 -17.73 -6.25
CA LYS A 261 -23.84 -18.25 -6.54
C LYS A 261 -22.79 -17.17 -6.56
N GLU A 262 -23.11 -16.00 -7.10
CA GLU A 262 -22.18 -14.87 -7.23
C GLU A 262 -22.17 -13.92 -6.01
N HIS A 263 -23.08 -14.10 -5.05
CA HIS A 263 -23.16 -13.26 -3.87
C HIS A 263 -22.03 -13.59 -2.88
N GLN A 264 -21.41 -12.56 -2.31
CA GLN A 264 -20.36 -12.65 -1.28
C GLN A 264 -20.73 -13.51 -0.05
N CYS A 265 -22.02 -13.59 0.28
CA CYS A 265 -22.52 -14.42 1.39
C CYS A 265 -22.44 -15.93 1.12
N SER A 266 -22.32 -16.35 -0.14
CA SER A 266 -22.04 -17.77 -0.45
C SER A 266 -20.70 -18.21 0.13
N SER A 267 -19.72 -17.30 0.19
CA SER A 267 -18.41 -17.54 0.80
C SER A 267 -18.47 -17.61 2.33
N ALA A 268 -19.38 -16.85 2.96
CA ALA A 268 -19.49 -16.76 4.42
C ALA A 268 -19.83 -18.10 5.09
N VAL A 269 -20.49 -19.02 4.40
CA VAL A 269 -20.77 -20.39 4.91
C VAL A 269 -19.48 -21.14 5.22
N ARG A 270 -18.45 -20.98 4.39
CA ARG A 270 -17.13 -21.60 4.61
C ARG A 270 -16.39 -20.97 5.78
N TRP A 271 -16.66 -19.71 6.06
CA TRP A 271 -15.93 -18.92 7.04
C TRP A 271 -16.36 -19.17 8.48
N LYS A 272 -17.56 -19.73 8.71
CA LYS A 272 -18.11 -19.92 10.06
C LYS A 272 -17.14 -20.65 11.01
N ASN A 273 -16.32 -21.56 10.45
CA ASN A 273 -15.36 -22.37 11.20
C ASN A 273 -14.00 -21.67 11.41
N HIS A 274 -13.79 -20.52 10.77
CA HIS A 274 -12.55 -19.74 10.79
C HIS A 274 -12.72 -18.38 11.48
N VAL A 275 -13.91 -18.07 11.99
CA VAL A 275 -14.19 -16.82 12.69
C VAL A 275 -14.68 -17.12 14.11
N SER A 276 -14.66 -16.11 14.98
CA SER A 276 -15.26 -16.25 16.32
C SER A 276 -16.77 -16.52 16.22
N LYS A 277 -17.36 -17.19 17.23
CA LYS A 277 -18.81 -17.45 17.27
C LYS A 277 -19.67 -16.19 17.12
N SER A 278 -19.24 -15.07 17.70
CA SER A 278 -19.93 -13.78 17.56
C SER A 278 -19.80 -13.20 16.17
N THR A 279 -18.61 -13.29 15.55
CA THR A 279 -18.38 -12.90 14.15
C THR A 279 -19.21 -13.77 13.19
N ALA A 280 -19.27 -15.10 13.40
CA ALA A 280 -20.09 -16.01 12.60
C ALA A 280 -21.59 -15.65 12.68
N LYS A 281 -22.07 -15.34 13.90
CA LYS A 281 -23.45 -14.87 14.11
C LYS A 281 -23.72 -13.56 13.36
N ALA A 282 -22.81 -12.60 13.45
CA ALA A 282 -22.90 -11.32 12.75
C ALA A 282 -22.93 -11.50 11.22
N LEU A 283 -22.04 -12.31 10.66
CA LEU A 283 -22.02 -12.67 9.23
C LEU A 283 -23.35 -13.29 8.80
N SER A 284 -23.86 -14.24 9.59
CA SER A 284 -25.12 -14.93 9.30
C SER A 284 -26.31 -13.97 9.29
N SER A 285 -26.40 -13.11 10.31
CA SER A 285 -27.43 -12.08 10.42
C SER A 285 -27.34 -11.08 9.27
N ARG A 286 -26.14 -10.61 8.92
CA ARG A 286 -25.93 -9.68 7.81
C ARG A 286 -26.32 -10.29 6.48
N CYS A 287 -25.87 -11.52 6.23
CA CYS A 287 -26.20 -12.24 5.00
C CYS A 287 -27.69 -12.53 4.86
N LYS A 288 -28.37 -12.86 5.96
CA LYS A 288 -29.83 -12.97 5.97
C LYS A 288 -30.50 -11.65 5.60
N ALA A 289 -30.10 -10.53 6.20
CA ALA A 289 -30.68 -9.22 5.90
C ALA A 289 -30.49 -8.81 4.42
N LEU A 290 -29.32 -9.08 3.85
CA LEU A 290 -29.07 -8.88 2.41
C LEU A 290 -29.98 -9.74 1.54
N TRP A 291 -30.21 -10.98 1.95
CA TRP A 291 -31.13 -11.86 1.25
C TRP A 291 -32.57 -11.36 1.28
N ASP A 292 -33.05 -11.02 2.47
CA ASP A 292 -34.42 -10.58 2.69
C ASP A 292 -34.70 -9.30 1.88
N SER A 293 -33.76 -8.33 1.89
CA SER A 293 -33.85 -7.12 1.07
C SER A 293 -33.82 -7.37 -0.44
N SER A 294 -33.04 -8.36 -0.92
CA SER A 294 -32.96 -8.70 -2.35
C SER A 294 -34.27 -9.32 -2.87
N SER A 295 -35.06 -9.94 -1.99
CA SER A 295 -36.25 -10.68 -2.41
C SER A 295 -37.47 -9.81 -2.71
N GLY A 296 -37.38 -8.48 -2.59
CA GLY A 296 -38.50 -7.55 -2.84
C GLY A 296 -39.68 -7.77 -1.89
N ALA A 297 -39.45 -8.52 -0.82
CA ALA A 297 -40.47 -9.06 0.02
C ALA A 297 -40.86 -8.08 1.13
N SER A 298 -41.84 -7.22 0.85
CA SER A 298 -42.89 -6.98 1.86
C SER A 298 -43.72 -8.28 1.97
N VAL A 299 -43.12 -9.37 2.42
CA VAL A 299 -43.82 -10.65 2.59
C VAL A 299 -44.10 -10.81 4.06
N THR A 300 -45.30 -10.40 4.46
CA THR A 300 -46.05 -11.13 5.49
C THR A 300 -46.18 -12.58 4.99
N LEU A 301 -45.27 -13.46 5.41
CA LEU A 301 -45.24 -14.87 4.99
C LEU A 301 -46.40 -15.62 5.66
N PRO A 302 -47.28 -16.30 4.90
CA PRO A 302 -47.96 -17.48 5.42
C PRO A 302 -46.95 -18.64 5.43
N HIS A 303 -46.84 -19.32 6.56
CA HIS A 303 -45.99 -20.49 6.80
C HIS A 303 -46.21 -21.58 5.73
N THR A 304 -45.37 -21.65 4.69
CA THR A 304 -45.28 -22.86 3.84
C THR A 304 -43.81 -23.20 3.53
N SER A 305 -43.50 -24.50 3.67
CA SER A 305 -42.25 -25.00 4.24
C SER A 305 -41.08 -25.26 3.27
N THR A 306 -41.14 -24.86 2.00
CA THR A 306 -40.14 -25.31 1.01
C THR A 306 -39.01 -24.31 0.74
N MET A 307 -39.24 -23.00 0.79
CA MET A 307 -38.13 -22.02 0.69
C MET A 307 -37.39 -21.82 2.01
N VAL A 308 -38.06 -22.09 3.13
CA VAL A 308 -37.39 -22.21 4.42
C VAL A 308 -36.37 -23.34 4.36
N ALA A 309 -36.56 -24.43 3.61
CA ALA A 309 -35.62 -25.54 3.60
C ALA A 309 -34.24 -25.22 2.97
N MET A 310 -34.13 -24.36 1.96
CA MET A 310 -32.79 -23.97 1.42
C MET A 310 -32.12 -22.88 2.25
N ALA A 311 -32.89 -21.89 2.73
CA ALA A 311 -32.37 -20.92 3.69
C ALA A 311 -32.03 -21.59 5.03
N ALA A 312 -32.80 -22.61 5.44
CA ALA A 312 -32.57 -23.46 6.61
C ALA A 312 -31.52 -24.53 6.34
N LEU A 313 -31.26 -25.02 5.13
CA LEU A 313 -30.11 -25.87 4.87
C LEU A 313 -28.82 -25.05 4.93
N LEU A 314 -28.85 -23.81 4.44
CA LEU A 314 -27.78 -22.84 4.64
C LEU A 314 -27.69 -22.37 6.11
N LEU A 315 -28.80 -22.18 6.84
CA LEU A 315 -28.81 -21.79 8.26
C LEU A 315 -28.52 -22.97 9.21
N VAL A 316 -28.93 -24.20 8.92
CA VAL A 316 -28.66 -25.43 9.70
C VAL A 316 -27.22 -25.87 9.44
N ALA A 317 -26.72 -25.76 8.22
CA ALA A 317 -25.28 -25.87 7.95
C ALA A 317 -24.47 -24.67 8.49
N VAL A 318 -25.09 -23.65 9.08
CA VAL A 318 -24.44 -22.52 9.76
C VAL A 318 -24.65 -22.54 11.28
N MET A 319 -25.68 -23.23 11.79
CA MET A 319 -26.01 -23.38 13.21
C MET A 319 -25.55 -24.69 13.85
N ALA A 320 -25.23 -25.71 13.03
CA ALA A 320 -24.47 -26.90 13.45
C ALA A 320 -22.97 -26.67 13.27
#